data_AF-A0A7R9IRH1-F1
#
_entry.id   AF-A0A7R9IRH1-F1
#
_cell.length_a   1.000
_cell.length_b   1.000
_cell.length_c   1.000
_cell.angle_alpha   90.00
_cell.angle_beta   90.00
_cell.angle_gamma   90.00
#
_symmetry.space_group_name_H-M   'P 1'
#
loop_
_entity.id
_entity.type
_entity.pdbx_description
1 polymer ?
#
loop_
_entity_poly.entity_id
_entity_poly.type
_entity_poly.pdbx_seq_one_letter_code
_entity_poly.pdbx_strand_id
1 'polypeptide(L)'
;MAPEREYFDSDNFRAHDFCQVQYMSGTLTVEEVYKDRDQFAALVREVASPDVGRMGIEILSFTIKDVYDEVQYLASLGKSQTAAVKRDADIGVAQANRDAGIREAECEKSAMDIKYNTDTKIEDNSRMYKLQKALFDKEINTAKAEAQLAYELQAAKIRQKIRNEEIQIDVVERRKQIEIEEQEVQRKERELNATVRLPAEAESYHVQMIAEGKRTQTVEVAKADAEKIKKIGAAEAYAIEGVGKAEAERMRMKAAVYKQYGEAAILSLVLDALPKVIMSI
;
A
#
# COMPACT_ATOMS: atom_id res chain seq x y z
N MET A 1 54.67 -113.41 -5.79
CA MET A 1 55.62 -114.04 -6.73
C MET A 1 56.24 -112.94 -7.58
N ALA A 2 57.41 -112.48 -7.18
CA ALA A 2 58.22 -111.58 -8.00
C ALA A 2 59.05 -112.44 -8.97
N PRO A 3 59.16 -112.10 -10.25
CA PRO A 3 60.17 -112.71 -11.09
C PRO A 3 61.53 -112.06 -10.81
N GLU A 4 62.51 -112.89 -10.51
CA GLU A 4 63.92 -112.54 -10.38
C GLU A 4 64.41 -111.86 -11.68
N ARG A 5 65.05 -110.70 -11.55
CA ARG A 5 65.79 -110.07 -12.65
C ARG A 5 67.21 -110.63 -12.61
N GLU A 6 67.49 -111.60 -13.48
CA GLU A 6 68.85 -112.01 -13.79
C GLU A 6 69.60 -110.83 -14.41
N TYR A 7 70.63 -110.35 -13.72
CA TYR A 7 71.62 -109.44 -14.28
C TYR A 7 72.69 -110.28 -14.98
N PHE A 8 72.59 -110.38 -16.31
CA PHE A 8 73.69 -110.89 -17.14
C PHE A 8 74.71 -109.78 -17.39
N ASP A 9 76.00 -110.13 -17.29
CA ASP A 9 77.15 -109.26 -17.44
C ASP A 9 77.17 -108.60 -18.83
N SER A 10 77.12 -107.25 -18.86
CA SER A 10 76.60 -106.45 -19.99
C SER A 10 77.62 -105.46 -20.57
N ASP A 11 78.90 -105.57 -20.21
CA ASP A 11 79.87 -104.50 -20.48
C ASP A 11 80.23 -104.35 -21.97
N ASN A 12 80.13 -105.41 -22.78
CA ASN A 12 80.35 -105.32 -24.24
C ASN A 12 79.08 -104.93 -25.03
N PHE A 13 77.90 -105.30 -24.52
CA PHE A 13 76.59 -104.94 -25.11
C PHE A 13 76.30 -103.45 -24.93
N ARG A 14 76.66 -102.90 -23.77
CA ARG A 14 76.57 -101.47 -23.45
C ARG A 14 77.33 -100.58 -24.42
N ALA A 15 78.48 -101.01 -24.95
CA ALA A 15 79.31 -100.17 -25.79
C ALA A 15 78.74 -99.97 -27.20
N HIS A 16 78.10 -100.99 -27.78
CA HIS A 16 77.53 -100.92 -29.14
C HIS A 16 76.25 -100.07 -29.16
N ASP A 17 75.32 -100.34 -28.24
CA ASP A 17 74.08 -99.56 -28.12
C ASP A 17 74.37 -98.08 -27.78
N PHE A 18 75.39 -97.83 -26.95
CA PHE A 18 75.82 -96.48 -26.64
C PHE A 18 76.33 -95.74 -27.89
N CYS A 19 77.05 -96.41 -28.79
CA CYS A 19 77.54 -95.80 -30.02
C CYS A 19 76.39 -95.34 -30.95
N GLN A 20 75.33 -96.13 -31.07
CA GLN A 20 74.17 -95.78 -31.89
C GLN A 20 73.36 -94.61 -31.33
N VAL A 21 73.17 -94.58 -30.00
CA VAL A 21 72.50 -93.46 -29.32
C VAL A 21 73.35 -92.18 -29.42
N GLN A 22 74.67 -92.29 -29.35
CA GLN A 22 75.58 -91.14 -29.50
C GLN A 22 75.55 -90.58 -30.93
N TYR A 23 75.49 -91.44 -31.95
CA TYR A 23 75.38 -91.01 -33.35
C TYR A 23 74.07 -90.23 -33.60
N MET A 24 72.95 -90.71 -33.06
CA MET A 24 71.65 -90.05 -33.21
C MET A 24 71.52 -88.77 -32.39
N SER A 25 72.18 -88.69 -31.24
CA SER A 25 72.28 -87.45 -30.46
C SER A 25 73.01 -86.33 -31.20
N GLY A 26 73.85 -86.67 -32.20
CA GLY A 26 74.58 -85.71 -33.02
C GLY A 26 73.81 -85.15 -34.22
N THR A 27 72.71 -85.78 -34.64
CA THR A 27 71.93 -85.37 -35.83
C THR A 27 70.68 -84.56 -35.51
N LEU A 28 70.15 -84.67 -34.29
CA LEU A 28 68.97 -83.93 -33.81
C LEU A 28 69.36 -82.78 -32.88
N THR A 29 68.54 -81.73 -32.85
CA THR A 29 68.77 -80.61 -31.92
C THR A 29 68.21 -80.91 -30.54
N VAL A 30 68.76 -80.25 -29.50
CA VAL A 30 68.35 -80.47 -28.09
C VAL A 30 66.87 -80.13 -27.86
N GLU A 31 66.30 -79.20 -28.63
CA GLU A 31 64.90 -78.80 -28.53
C GLU A 31 63.94 -79.88 -29.04
N GLU A 32 64.30 -80.58 -30.12
CA GLU A 32 63.47 -81.64 -30.72
C GLU A 32 63.42 -82.86 -29.80
N VAL A 33 64.57 -83.25 -29.24
CA VAL A 33 64.67 -84.32 -28.24
C VAL A 33 63.83 -84.01 -26.99
N TYR A 34 63.74 -82.74 -26.60
CA TYR A 34 62.98 -82.33 -25.42
C TYR A 34 61.47 -82.20 -25.68
N LYS A 35 61.06 -81.68 -26.85
CA LYS A 35 59.65 -81.49 -27.21
C LYS A 35 58.95 -82.83 -27.45
N ASP A 36 59.59 -83.75 -28.17
CA ASP A 36 58.98 -84.99 -28.63
C ASP A 36 59.80 -86.23 -28.25
N ARG A 37 59.79 -86.55 -26.95
CA ARG A 37 60.53 -87.69 -26.37
C ARG A 37 60.13 -89.05 -26.97
N ASP A 38 58.84 -89.21 -27.28
CA ASP A 38 58.31 -90.47 -27.81
C ASP A 38 58.78 -90.71 -29.25
N GLN A 39 58.91 -89.65 -30.05
CA GLN A 39 59.42 -89.75 -31.42
C GLN A 39 60.90 -90.10 -31.43
N PHE A 40 61.70 -89.49 -30.55
CA PHE A 40 63.11 -89.84 -30.37
C PHE A 40 63.27 -91.31 -29.95
N ALA A 41 62.47 -91.77 -28.98
CA ALA A 41 62.50 -93.15 -28.51
C ALA A 41 62.10 -94.17 -29.59
N ALA A 42 61.16 -93.82 -30.46
CA ALA A 42 60.77 -94.66 -31.61
C ALA A 42 61.90 -94.76 -32.64
N LEU A 43 62.54 -93.64 -32.96
CA LEU A 43 63.63 -93.58 -33.95
C LEU A 43 64.86 -94.38 -33.49
N VAL A 44 65.24 -94.26 -32.22
CA VAL A 44 66.35 -95.03 -31.63
C VAL A 44 66.06 -96.53 -31.67
N ARG A 45 64.82 -96.94 -31.41
CA ARG A 45 64.42 -98.35 -31.51
C ARG A 45 64.56 -98.87 -32.94
N GLU A 46 64.07 -98.13 -33.93
CA GLU A 46 64.11 -98.54 -35.34
C GLU A 46 65.55 -98.80 -35.82
N VAL A 47 66.48 -97.92 -35.43
CA VAL A 47 67.90 -98.04 -35.79
C VAL A 47 68.60 -99.16 -35.04
N ALA A 48 68.29 -99.38 -33.75
CA ALA A 48 68.95 -100.38 -32.92
C ALA A 48 68.41 -101.82 -33.10
N SER A 49 67.12 -101.98 -33.44
CA SER A 49 66.46 -103.27 -33.68
C SER A 49 67.24 -104.26 -34.58
N PRO A 50 67.78 -103.87 -35.75
CA PRO A 50 68.50 -104.80 -36.63
C PRO A 50 69.87 -105.25 -36.09
N ASP A 51 70.51 -104.50 -35.19
CA ASP A 51 71.81 -104.84 -34.62
C ASP A 51 71.68 -105.76 -33.40
N VAL A 52 70.75 -105.45 -32.47
CA VAL A 52 70.43 -106.34 -31.33
C VAL A 52 69.80 -107.66 -31.79
N GLY A 53 69.00 -107.62 -32.87
CA GLY A 53 68.41 -108.81 -33.46
C GLY A 53 69.45 -109.80 -34.01
N ARG A 54 70.57 -109.30 -34.56
CA ARG A 54 71.70 -110.14 -35.01
C ARG A 54 72.42 -110.84 -33.85
N MET A 55 72.27 -110.32 -32.63
CA MET A 55 72.78 -110.93 -31.40
C MET A 55 71.74 -111.83 -30.70
N GLY A 56 70.52 -111.95 -31.25
CA GLY A 56 69.44 -112.77 -30.70
C GLY A 56 68.67 -112.13 -29.54
N ILE A 57 68.72 -110.80 -29.40
CA ILE A 57 68.06 -110.04 -28.33
C ILE A 57 66.98 -109.13 -28.92
N GLU A 58 65.83 -109.03 -28.26
CA GLU A 58 64.70 -108.17 -28.67
C GLU A 58 64.49 -107.04 -27.66
N ILE A 59 64.35 -105.80 -28.15
CA ILE A 59 64.07 -104.63 -27.31
C ILE A 59 62.57 -104.59 -27.02
N LEU A 60 62.17 -104.96 -25.80
CA LEU A 60 60.77 -104.87 -25.35
C LEU A 60 60.30 -103.43 -25.14
N SER A 61 61.14 -102.58 -24.55
CA SER A 61 60.81 -101.18 -24.32
C SER A 61 62.08 -100.34 -24.19
N PHE A 62 62.03 -99.13 -24.73
CA PHE A 62 63.07 -98.11 -24.57
C PHE A 62 62.39 -96.87 -23.99
N THR A 63 62.82 -96.46 -22.81
CA THR A 63 62.30 -95.27 -22.13
C THR A 63 63.46 -94.39 -21.72
N ILE A 64 63.34 -93.10 -22.05
CA ILE A 64 64.29 -92.08 -21.60
C ILE A 64 64.00 -91.82 -20.12
N LYS A 65 65.01 -91.99 -19.27
CA LYS A 65 64.88 -91.69 -17.84
C LYS A 65 64.99 -90.19 -17.60
N ASP A 66 66.21 -89.66 -17.70
CA ASP A 66 66.51 -88.26 -17.41
C ASP A 66 67.44 -87.68 -18.47
N VAL A 67 67.20 -86.43 -18.85
CA VAL A 67 68.05 -85.65 -19.74
C VAL A 67 68.64 -84.52 -18.90
N TYR A 68 69.96 -84.55 -18.74
CA TYR A 68 70.70 -83.53 -18.00
C TYR A 68 71.46 -82.63 -18.97
N ASP A 69 71.43 -81.34 -18.67
CA ASP A 69 72.15 -80.31 -19.39
C ASP A 69 73.11 -79.61 -18.43
N GLU A 70 74.40 -79.58 -18.77
CA GLU A 70 75.45 -78.94 -17.96
C GLU A 70 75.46 -77.40 -18.11
N VAL A 71 74.97 -76.88 -19.23
CA VAL A 71 75.08 -75.45 -19.60
C VAL A 71 73.76 -74.69 -19.35
N GLN A 72 72.75 -75.36 -18.78
CA GLN A 72 71.48 -74.76 -18.32
C GLN A 72 70.69 -74.01 -19.43
N TYR A 73 70.86 -74.43 -20.68
CA TYR A 73 70.17 -73.93 -21.87
C TYR A 73 68.65 -74.15 -21.78
N LEU A 74 68.22 -75.35 -21.38
CA LEU A 74 66.80 -75.70 -21.28
C LEU A 74 66.03 -74.84 -20.26
N ALA A 75 66.68 -74.52 -19.13
CA ALA A 75 66.07 -73.66 -18.11
C ALA A 75 65.90 -72.21 -18.62
N SER A 76 66.78 -71.75 -19.51
CA SER A 76 66.72 -70.41 -20.08
C SER A 76 65.60 -70.27 -21.13
N LEU A 77 65.36 -71.32 -21.93
CA LEU A 77 64.23 -71.38 -22.87
C LEU A 77 62.89 -71.30 -22.13
N GLY A 78 62.76 -72.02 -21.01
CA GLY A 78 61.57 -71.97 -20.15
C GLY A 78 61.31 -70.59 -19.53
N LYS A 79 62.37 -69.85 -19.15
CA LYS A 79 62.25 -68.47 -18.66
C LYS A 79 61.70 -67.51 -19.73
N SER A 80 62.12 -67.64 -20.99
CA SER A 80 61.60 -66.80 -22.08
C SER A 80 60.12 -67.07 -22.35
N GLN A 81 59.72 -68.34 -22.42
CA GLN A 81 58.32 -68.71 -22.67
C GLN A 81 57.40 -68.31 -21.52
N THR A 82 57.82 -68.52 -20.27
CA THR A 82 57.05 -68.08 -19.10
C THR A 82 56.94 -66.56 -19.01
N ALA A 83 57.97 -65.81 -19.40
CA ALA A 83 57.90 -64.35 -19.48
C ALA A 83 56.94 -63.87 -20.59
N ALA A 84 56.88 -64.54 -21.74
CA ALA A 84 55.94 -64.23 -22.80
C ALA A 84 54.49 -64.47 -22.36
N VAL A 85 54.19 -65.63 -21.79
CA VAL A 85 52.84 -65.96 -21.27
C VAL A 85 52.41 -64.99 -20.17
N LYS A 86 53.31 -64.63 -19.25
CA LYS A 86 53.01 -63.62 -18.22
C LYS A 86 52.71 -62.26 -18.82
N ARG A 87 53.51 -61.80 -19.79
CA ARG A 87 53.28 -60.53 -20.49
C ARG A 87 51.92 -60.52 -21.19
N ASP A 88 51.57 -61.59 -21.89
CA ASP A 88 50.30 -61.68 -22.61
C ASP A 88 49.11 -61.72 -21.64
N ALA A 89 49.25 -62.42 -20.53
CA ALA A 89 48.26 -62.41 -19.44
C ALA A 89 48.11 -61.00 -18.84
N ASP A 90 49.20 -60.30 -18.56
CA ASP A 90 49.18 -58.95 -18.01
C ASP A 90 48.54 -57.95 -19.00
N ILE A 91 48.83 -58.09 -20.30
CA ILE A 91 48.20 -57.30 -21.37
C ILE A 91 46.69 -57.58 -21.41
N GLY A 92 46.29 -58.86 -21.33
CA GLY A 92 44.88 -59.25 -21.31
C GLY A 92 44.12 -58.68 -20.11
N VAL A 93 44.73 -58.74 -18.91
CA VAL A 93 44.16 -58.14 -17.70
C VAL A 93 44.06 -56.61 -17.83
N ALA A 94 45.09 -55.96 -18.36
CA ALA A 94 45.09 -54.51 -18.54
C ALA A 94 44.04 -54.03 -19.56
N GLN A 95 43.85 -54.79 -20.65
CA GLN A 95 42.82 -54.51 -21.66
C GLN A 95 41.42 -54.73 -21.08
N ALA A 96 41.19 -55.85 -20.39
CA ALA A 96 39.91 -56.12 -19.74
C ALA A 96 39.55 -55.05 -18.70
N ASN A 97 40.51 -54.62 -17.89
CA ASN A 97 40.30 -53.54 -16.91
C ASN A 97 40.02 -52.18 -17.58
N ARG A 98 40.71 -51.88 -18.68
CA ARG A 98 40.46 -50.66 -19.46
C ARG A 98 39.05 -50.66 -20.03
N ASP A 99 38.64 -51.75 -20.67
CA ASP A 99 37.34 -51.85 -21.32
C ASP A 99 36.21 -51.84 -20.29
N ALA A 100 36.41 -52.49 -19.14
CA ALA A 100 35.50 -52.41 -18.00
C ALA A 100 35.37 -50.96 -17.51
N GLY A 101 36.49 -50.25 -17.31
CA GLY A 101 36.49 -48.85 -16.86
C GLY A 101 35.83 -47.88 -17.85
N ILE A 102 36.05 -48.05 -19.16
CA ILE A 102 35.37 -47.25 -20.20
C ILE A 102 33.86 -47.47 -20.13
N ARG A 103 33.44 -48.74 -20.07
CA ARG A 103 32.02 -49.09 -20.05
C ARG A 103 31.34 -48.64 -18.76
N GLU A 104 32.03 -48.71 -17.63
CA GLU A 104 31.56 -48.16 -16.36
C GLU A 104 31.39 -46.65 -16.43
N ALA A 105 32.39 -45.92 -16.94
CA ALA A 105 32.32 -44.47 -17.09
C ALA A 105 31.21 -44.02 -18.06
N GLU A 106 31.00 -44.74 -19.17
CA GLU A 106 29.91 -44.47 -20.11
C GLU A 106 28.54 -44.70 -19.46
N CYS A 107 28.37 -45.80 -18.75
CA CYS A 107 27.16 -46.10 -17.99
C CYS A 107 26.91 -45.01 -16.93
N GLU A 108 27.92 -44.60 -16.18
CA GLU A 108 27.81 -43.57 -15.15
C GLU A 108 27.43 -42.22 -15.77
N LYS A 109 28.08 -41.81 -16.85
CA LYS A 109 27.74 -40.58 -17.58
C LYS A 109 26.29 -40.60 -18.04
N SER A 110 25.85 -41.70 -18.66
CA SER A 110 24.46 -41.84 -19.14
C SER A 110 23.45 -41.78 -17.99
N ALA A 111 23.77 -42.39 -16.83
CA ALA A 111 22.92 -42.34 -15.65
C ALA A 111 22.85 -40.93 -15.07
N MET A 112 23.97 -40.20 -15.02
CA MET A 112 24.00 -38.81 -14.58
C MET A 112 23.21 -37.90 -15.53
N ASP A 113 23.36 -38.06 -16.86
CA ASP A 113 22.60 -37.30 -17.86
C ASP A 113 21.09 -37.50 -17.69
N ILE A 114 20.65 -38.74 -17.43
CA ILE A 114 19.23 -39.03 -17.16
C ILE A 114 18.78 -38.37 -15.85
N LYS A 115 19.58 -38.43 -14.79
CA LYS A 115 19.28 -37.78 -13.51
C LYS A 115 19.14 -36.27 -13.69
N TYR A 116 20.12 -35.59 -14.29
CA TYR A 116 20.06 -34.15 -14.51
C TYR A 116 18.87 -33.72 -15.37
N ASN A 117 18.56 -34.47 -16.43
CA ASN A 117 17.37 -34.21 -17.25
C ASN A 117 16.07 -34.38 -16.44
N THR A 118 16.01 -35.37 -15.56
CA THR A 118 14.85 -35.62 -14.71
C THR A 118 14.70 -34.52 -13.66
N ASP A 119 15.80 -34.14 -13.00
CA ASP A 119 15.84 -33.08 -12.00
C ASP A 119 15.45 -31.73 -12.61
N THR A 120 15.95 -31.42 -13.81
CA THR A 120 15.57 -30.20 -14.56
C THR A 120 14.06 -30.17 -14.80
N LYS A 121 13.46 -31.29 -15.24
CA LYS A 121 12.01 -31.37 -15.44
C LYS A 121 11.22 -31.23 -14.13
N ILE A 122 11.71 -31.79 -13.04
CA ILE A 122 11.09 -31.67 -11.71
C ILE A 122 11.09 -30.20 -11.28
N GLU A 123 12.23 -29.51 -11.41
CA GLU A 123 12.34 -28.10 -11.05
C GLU A 123 11.52 -27.20 -11.96
N ASP A 124 11.46 -27.48 -13.27
CA ASP A 124 10.59 -26.75 -14.20
C ASP A 124 9.11 -26.90 -13.81
N ASN A 125 8.67 -28.13 -13.51
CA ASN A 125 7.30 -28.40 -13.05
C ASN A 125 7.02 -27.71 -11.70
N SER A 126 7.96 -27.76 -10.76
CA SER A 126 7.89 -27.09 -9.45
C SER A 126 7.78 -25.58 -9.61
N ARG A 127 8.59 -24.98 -10.48
CA ARG A 127 8.56 -23.55 -10.83
C ARG A 127 7.23 -23.17 -11.46
N MET A 128 6.75 -23.94 -12.44
CA MET A 128 5.45 -23.70 -13.08
C MET A 128 4.31 -23.77 -12.08
N TYR A 129 4.29 -24.78 -11.22
CA TYR A 129 3.30 -24.91 -10.16
C TYR A 129 3.32 -23.71 -9.20
N LYS A 130 4.50 -23.30 -8.73
CA LYS A 130 4.65 -22.13 -7.85
C LYS A 130 4.19 -20.83 -8.52
N LEU A 131 4.49 -20.67 -9.81
CA LEU A 131 4.08 -19.49 -10.58
C LEU A 131 2.56 -19.44 -10.76
N GLN A 132 1.93 -20.57 -11.11
CA GLN A 132 0.46 -20.66 -11.19
C GLN A 132 -0.19 -20.39 -9.83
N LYS A 133 0.34 -20.98 -8.74
CA LYS A 133 -0.14 -20.71 -7.39
C LYS A 133 -0.07 -19.23 -7.05
N ALA A 134 1.06 -18.57 -7.32
CA ALA A 134 1.22 -17.14 -7.07
C ALA A 134 0.25 -16.27 -7.90
N LEU A 135 -0.04 -16.67 -9.15
CA LEU A 135 -1.04 -16.01 -9.98
C LEU A 135 -2.45 -16.14 -9.38
N PHE A 136 -2.86 -17.34 -8.98
CA PHE A 136 -4.15 -17.55 -8.33
C PHE A 136 -4.24 -16.81 -7.00
N ASP A 137 -3.18 -16.83 -6.18
CA ASP A 137 -3.14 -16.08 -4.93
C ASP A 137 -3.29 -14.57 -5.18
N LYS A 138 -2.64 -14.05 -6.23
CA LYS A 138 -2.80 -12.65 -6.65
C LYS A 138 -4.27 -12.37 -7.03
N GLU A 139 -4.88 -13.20 -7.87
CA GLU A 139 -6.28 -13.04 -8.30
C GLU A 139 -7.26 -13.11 -7.13
N ILE A 140 -7.07 -14.08 -6.22
CA ILE A 140 -7.88 -14.21 -5.01
C ILE A 140 -7.72 -12.97 -4.13
N ASN A 141 -6.49 -12.47 -3.95
CA ASN A 141 -6.24 -11.31 -3.12
C ASN A 141 -6.79 -10.02 -3.75
N THR A 142 -6.69 -9.84 -5.07
CA THR A 142 -7.30 -8.71 -5.75
C THR A 142 -8.83 -8.76 -5.64
N ALA A 143 -9.44 -9.93 -5.87
CA ALA A 143 -10.88 -10.09 -5.74
C ALA A 143 -11.36 -9.85 -4.29
N LYS A 144 -10.60 -10.32 -3.28
CA LYS A 144 -10.88 -10.04 -1.87
C LYS A 144 -10.77 -8.56 -1.53
N ALA A 145 -9.71 -7.88 -2.00
CA ALA A 145 -9.51 -6.46 -1.78
C ALA A 145 -10.62 -5.63 -2.44
N GLU A 146 -11.01 -5.97 -3.67
CA GLU A 146 -12.13 -5.34 -4.37
C GLU A 146 -13.46 -5.56 -3.63
N ALA A 147 -13.73 -6.78 -3.17
CA ALA A 147 -14.92 -7.09 -2.39
C ALA A 147 -14.96 -6.29 -1.07
N GLN A 148 -13.83 -6.16 -0.39
CA GLN A 148 -13.73 -5.39 0.85
C GLN A 148 -13.94 -3.89 0.59
N LEU A 149 -13.28 -3.32 -0.42
CA LEU A 149 -13.46 -1.92 -0.81
C LEU A 149 -14.90 -1.64 -1.25
N ALA A 150 -15.53 -2.56 -1.98
CA ALA A 150 -16.94 -2.44 -2.38
C ALA A 150 -17.86 -2.45 -1.16
N TYR A 151 -17.59 -3.32 -0.17
CA TYR A 151 -18.34 -3.35 1.09
C TYR A 151 -18.18 -2.05 1.88
N GLU A 152 -16.96 -1.55 2.04
CA GLU A 152 -16.66 -0.29 2.73
C GLU A 152 -17.31 0.90 2.02
N LEU A 153 -17.26 0.95 0.69
CA LEU A 153 -17.91 1.97 -0.12
C LEU A 153 -19.43 1.95 0.07
N GLN A 154 -20.05 0.77 0.08
CA GLN A 154 -21.49 0.66 0.34
C GLN A 154 -21.86 1.09 1.76
N ALA A 155 -21.07 0.69 2.76
CA ALA A 155 -21.26 1.13 4.14
C ALA A 155 -21.15 2.67 4.25
N ALA A 156 -20.19 3.29 3.57
CA ALA A 156 -20.03 4.74 3.53
C ALA A 156 -21.23 5.44 2.84
N LYS A 157 -21.72 4.90 1.71
CA LYS A 157 -22.94 5.42 1.04
C LYS A 157 -24.16 5.35 1.92
N ILE A 158 -24.36 4.23 2.63
CA ILE A 158 -25.47 4.07 3.56
C ILE A 158 -25.33 5.06 4.71
N ARG A 159 -24.15 5.22 5.31
CA ARG A 159 -23.89 6.23 6.35
C ARG A 159 -24.16 7.65 5.87
N GLN A 160 -23.78 7.98 4.64
CA GLN A 160 -24.08 9.28 4.04
C GLN A 160 -25.58 9.51 3.92
N LYS A 161 -26.34 8.51 3.47
CA LYS A 161 -27.82 8.59 3.40
C LYS A 161 -28.44 8.76 4.78
N ILE A 162 -27.99 8.00 5.78
CA ILE A 162 -28.47 8.13 7.16
C ILE A 162 -28.22 9.54 7.67
N ARG A 163 -27.00 10.07 7.50
CA ARG A 163 -26.64 11.43 7.93
C ARG A 163 -27.47 12.51 7.23
N ASN A 164 -27.73 12.37 5.93
CA ASN A 164 -28.59 13.30 5.21
C ASN A 164 -30.00 13.32 5.82
N GLU A 165 -30.51 12.16 6.22
CA GLU A 165 -31.85 12.03 6.77
C GLU A 165 -31.91 12.52 8.21
N GLU A 166 -30.86 12.31 9.01
CA GLU A 166 -30.66 12.92 10.32
C GLU A 166 -30.69 14.46 10.22
N ILE A 167 -29.94 15.05 9.27
CA ILE A 167 -29.95 16.50 9.06
C ILE A 167 -31.34 17.01 8.65
N GLN A 168 -32.10 16.25 7.85
CA GLN A 168 -33.47 16.62 7.51
C GLN A 168 -34.38 16.63 8.75
N ILE A 169 -34.24 15.64 9.64
CA ILE A 169 -34.97 15.62 10.91
C ILE A 169 -34.60 16.85 11.75
N ASP A 170 -33.32 17.17 11.89
CA ASP A 170 -32.85 18.36 12.63
C ASP A 170 -33.39 19.66 12.04
N VAL A 171 -33.42 19.79 10.71
CA VAL A 171 -33.98 20.99 10.03
C VAL A 171 -35.47 21.12 10.30
N VAL A 172 -36.21 20.01 10.29
CA VAL A 172 -37.65 20.00 10.61
C VAL A 172 -37.87 20.38 12.08
N GLU A 173 -37.10 19.83 13.00
CA GLU A 173 -37.16 20.15 14.43
C GLU A 173 -36.86 21.63 14.67
N ARG A 174 -35.78 22.16 14.10
CA ARG A 174 -35.40 23.58 14.19
C ARG A 174 -36.47 24.49 13.59
N ARG A 175 -37.04 24.14 12.44
CA ARG A 175 -38.15 24.90 11.84
C ARG A 175 -39.36 24.93 12.76
N LYS A 176 -39.71 23.81 13.38
CA LYS A 176 -40.81 23.74 14.34
C LYS A 176 -40.52 24.56 15.59
N GLN A 177 -39.28 24.58 16.06
CA GLN A 177 -38.87 25.43 17.19
C GLN A 177 -39.05 26.92 16.86
N ILE A 178 -38.60 27.36 15.68
CA ILE A 178 -38.78 28.75 15.22
C ILE A 178 -40.27 29.08 15.10
N GLU A 179 -41.09 28.17 14.55
CA GLU A 179 -42.54 28.37 14.42
C GLU A 179 -43.21 28.55 15.79
N ILE A 180 -42.81 27.78 16.80
CA ILE A 180 -43.29 27.93 18.18
C ILE A 180 -42.85 29.28 18.76
N GLU A 181 -41.57 29.65 18.62
CA GLU A 181 -41.03 30.92 19.11
C GLU A 181 -41.71 32.13 18.45
N GLU A 182 -41.97 32.09 17.14
CA GLU A 182 -42.73 33.12 16.43
C GLU A 182 -44.16 33.24 16.98
N GLN A 183 -44.84 32.11 17.25
CA GLN A 183 -46.15 32.14 17.87
C GLN A 183 -46.13 32.71 19.30
N GLU A 184 -45.09 32.39 20.09
CA GLU A 184 -44.91 32.98 21.42
C GLU A 184 -44.67 34.49 21.35
N VAL A 185 -43.84 34.96 20.40
CA VAL A 185 -43.62 36.39 20.17
C VAL A 185 -44.92 37.07 19.78
N GLN A 186 -45.72 36.50 18.87
CA GLN A 186 -47.01 37.06 18.48
C GLN A 186 -47.98 37.13 19.66
N ARG A 187 -48.04 36.07 20.50
CA ARG A 187 -48.87 36.08 21.71
C ARG A 187 -48.44 37.19 22.66
N LYS A 188 -47.13 37.33 22.87
CA LYS A 188 -46.55 38.33 23.77
C LYS A 188 -46.72 39.75 23.24
N GLU A 189 -46.62 39.96 21.94
CA GLU A 189 -46.90 41.25 21.30
C GLU A 189 -48.37 41.64 21.49
N ARG A 190 -49.31 40.70 21.31
CA ARG A 190 -50.74 40.95 21.60
C ARG A 190 -50.98 41.28 23.06
N GLU A 191 -50.33 40.58 23.98
CA GLU A 191 -50.41 40.83 25.42
C GLU A 191 -49.86 42.22 25.80
N LEU A 192 -48.70 42.59 25.28
CA LEU A 192 -48.08 43.91 25.49
C LEU A 192 -48.90 45.03 24.85
N ASN A 193 -49.46 44.81 23.66
CA ASN A 193 -50.34 45.76 23.01
C ASN A 193 -51.57 46.02 23.89
N ALA A 194 -52.22 44.96 24.38
CA ALA A 194 -53.39 45.07 25.26
C ALA A 194 -53.06 45.73 26.61
N THR A 195 -51.93 45.39 27.23
CA THR A 195 -51.62 45.77 28.62
C THR A 195 -50.91 47.11 28.72
N VAL A 196 -50.03 47.44 27.77
CA VAL A 196 -49.17 48.64 27.85
C VAL A 196 -49.60 49.68 26.83
N ARG A 197 -49.70 49.32 25.55
CA ARG A 197 -49.98 50.31 24.50
C ARG A 197 -51.38 50.88 24.58
N LEU A 198 -52.41 50.05 24.67
CA LEU A 198 -53.80 50.56 24.71
C LEU A 198 -54.05 51.49 25.92
N PRO A 199 -53.63 51.14 27.16
CA PRO A 199 -53.77 52.05 28.29
C PRO A 199 -52.94 53.33 28.14
N ALA A 200 -51.69 53.23 27.66
CA ALA A 200 -50.86 54.40 27.44
C ALA A 200 -51.42 55.32 26.35
N GLU A 201 -51.97 54.76 25.27
CA GLU A 201 -52.66 55.52 24.21
C GLU A 201 -53.95 56.18 24.77
N ALA A 202 -54.70 55.47 25.61
CA ALA A 202 -55.89 56.02 26.27
C ALA A 202 -55.54 57.16 27.24
N GLU A 203 -54.48 57.02 28.05
CA GLU A 203 -53.99 58.07 28.94
C GLU A 203 -53.45 59.28 28.16
N SER A 204 -52.65 59.04 27.12
CA SER A 204 -52.14 60.11 26.23
C SER A 204 -53.30 60.89 25.60
N TYR A 205 -54.30 60.20 25.07
CA TYR A 205 -55.50 60.82 24.50
C TYR A 205 -56.25 61.62 25.56
N HIS A 206 -56.43 61.08 26.77
CA HIS A 206 -57.08 61.78 27.87
C HIS A 206 -56.34 63.06 28.28
N VAL A 207 -55.01 63.01 28.42
CA VAL A 207 -54.19 64.19 28.73
C VAL A 207 -54.26 65.22 27.61
N GLN A 208 -54.21 64.79 26.35
CA GLN A 208 -54.34 65.68 25.19
C GLN A 208 -55.70 66.38 25.18
N MET A 209 -56.79 65.65 25.42
CA MET A 209 -58.15 66.22 25.50
C MET A 209 -58.29 67.22 26.66
N ILE A 210 -57.69 66.93 27.83
CA ILE A 210 -57.65 67.89 28.94
C ILE A 210 -56.85 69.13 28.57
N ALA A 211 -55.68 68.96 27.95
CA ALA A 211 -54.83 70.07 27.54
C ALA A 211 -55.52 70.94 26.49
N GLU A 212 -56.22 70.34 25.53
CA GLU A 212 -57.00 71.03 24.52
C GLU A 212 -58.23 71.73 25.11
N GLY A 213 -58.91 71.10 26.07
CA GLY A 213 -59.98 71.71 26.85
C GLY A 213 -59.50 72.94 27.64
N LYS A 214 -58.36 72.83 28.34
CA LYS A 214 -57.73 73.97 29.05
C LYS A 214 -57.29 75.07 28.09
N ARG A 215 -56.70 74.72 26.95
CA ARG A 215 -56.33 75.69 25.91
C ARG A 215 -57.55 76.42 25.38
N THR A 216 -58.64 75.70 25.11
CA THR A 216 -59.90 76.29 24.66
C THR A 216 -60.50 77.20 25.73
N GLN A 217 -60.52 76.76 27.00
CA GLN A 217 -60.99 77.57 28.13
C GLN A 217 -60.17 78.85 28.30
N THR A 218 -58.84 78.76 28.26
CA THR A 218 -57.97 79.94 28.38
C THR A 218 -58.15 80.91 27.22
N VAL A 219 -58.32 80.41 25.99
CA VAL A 219 -58.61 81.25 24.82
C VAL A 219 -59.98 81.91 24.95
N GLU A 220 -61.02 81.19 25.37
CA GLU A 220 -62.37 81.75 25.57
C GLU A 220 -62.43 82.75 26.72
N VAL A 221 -61.73 82.50 27.84
CA VAL A 221 -61.60 83.48 28.93
C VAL A 221 -60.85 84.72 28.45
N ALA A 222 -59.73 84.56 27.72
CA ALA A 222 -59.00 85.69 27.17
C ALA A 222 -59.83 86.50 26.16
N LYS A 223 -60.66 85.83 25.35
CA LYS A 223 -61.64 86.51 24.47
C LYS A 223 -62.71 87.23 25.28
N ALA A 224 -63.29 86.59 26.29
CA ALA A 224 -64.30 87.20 27.16
C ALA A 224 -63.75 88.42 27.91
N ASP A 225 -62.51 88.35 28.41
CA ASP A 225 -61.82 89.49 29.03
C ASP A 225 -61.51 90.58 28.01
N ALA A 226 -61.07 90.24 26.80
CA ALA A 226 -60.88 91.20 25.73
C ALA A 226 -62.20 91.90 25.34
N GLU A 227 -63.32 91.16 25.29
CA GLU A 227 -64.64 91.74 25.06
C GLU A 227 -65.10 92.62 26.23
N LYS A 228 -64.83 92.20 27.47
CA LYS A 228 -65.11 93.01 28.68
C LYS A 228 -64.34 94.32 28.65
N ILE A 229 -63.03 94.27 28.38
CA ILE A 229 -62.18 95.48 28.25
C ILE A 229 -62.68 96.36 27.10
N LYS A 230 -63.05 95.78 25.95
CA LYS A 230 -63.66 96.55 24.85
C LYS A 230 -64.96 97.25 25.27
N LYS A 231 -65.84 96.56 26.00
CA LYS A 231 -67.10 97.15 26.48
C LYS A 231 -66.87 98.24 27.53
N ILE A 232 -65.94 98.03 28.47
CA ILE A 232 -65.56 99.05 29.47
C ILE A 232 -64.91 100.25 28.78
N GLY A 233 -63.93 100.02 27.90
CA GLY A 233 -63.28 101.08 27.14
C GLY A 233 -64.26 101.85 26.24
N ALA A 234 -65.25 101.18 25.64
CA ALA A 234 -66.33 101.85 24.91
C ALA A 234 -67.23 102.67 25.84
N ALA A 235 -67.55 102.16 27.03
CA ALA A 235 -68.33 102.89 28.04
C ALA A 235 -67.57 104.11 28.60
N GLU A 236 -66.26 103.97 28.85
CA GLU A 236 -65.38 105.06 29.26
C GLU A 236 -65.21 106.10 28.15
N ALA A 237 -65.00 105.67 26.91
CA ALA A 237 -64.96 106.57 25.76
C ALA A 237 -66.27 107.34 25.63
N TYR A 238 -67.42 106.68 25.80
CA TYR A 238 -68.73 107.34 25.81
C TYR A 238 -68.90 108.30 26.99
N ALA A 239 -68.41 107.95 28.18
CA ALA A 239 -68.44 108.82 29.36
C ALA A 239 -67.54 110.06 29.17
N ILE A 240 -66.32 109.89 28.64
CA ILE A 240 -65.40 110.99 28.30
C ILE A 240 -65.99 111.85 27.19
N GLU A 241 -66.62 111.28 26.18
CA GLU A 241 -67.31 112.04 25.13
C GLU A 241 -68.48 112.84 25.72
N GLY A 242 -69.22 112.28 26.67
CA GLY A 242 -70.26 112.97 27.44
C GLY A 242 -69.73 114.13 28.26
N VAL A 243 -68.64 113.93 29.01
CA VAL A 243 -67.96 114.99 29.77
C VAL A 243 -67.36 116.05 28.83
N GLY A 244 -66.76 115.63 27.73
CA GLY A 244 -66.19 116.52 26.72
C GLY A 244 -67.26 117.37 26.01
N LYS A 245 -68.43 116.79 25.71
CA LYS A 245 -69.60 117.55 25.23
C LYS A 245 -70.11 118.51 26.28
N ALA A 246 -70.23 118.08 27.54
CA ALA A 246 -70.64 118.95 28.64
C ALA A 246 -69.64 120.10 28.87
N GLU A 247 -68.33 119.85 28.81
CA GLU A 247 -67.29 120.89 28.87
C GLU A 247 -67.30 121.80 27.65
N ALA A 248 -67.50 121.26 26.45
CA ALA A 248 -67.64 122.05 25.23
C ALA A 248 -68.89 122.95 25.28
N GLU A 249 -70.00 122.46 25.83
CA GLU A 249 -71.21 123.26 26.09
C GLU A 249 -70.96 124.31 27.19
N ARG A 250 -70.26 123.94 28.26
CA ARG A 250 -69.84 124.89 29.31
C ARG A 250 -68.92 125.98 28.76
N MET A 251 -67.98 125.63 27.88
CA MET A 251 -67.10 126.57 27.19
C MET A 251 -67.88 127.42 26.18
N ARG A 252 -68.87 126.87 25.46
CA ARG A 252 -69.78 127.64 24.61
C ARG A 252 -70.64 128.61 25.41
N MET A 253 -71.15 128.20 26.57
CA MET A 253 -71.89 129.09 27.47
C MET A 253 -70.96 130.16 28.05
N LYS A 254 -69.75 129.82 28.50
CA LYS A 254 -68.73 130.82 28.87
C LYS A 254 -68.46 131.77 27.71
N ALA A 255 -68.25 131.27 26.50
CA ALA A 255 -68.00 132.07 25.31
C ALA A 255 -69.20 132.96 24.93
N ALA A 256 -70.44 132.48 25.10
CA ALA A 256 -71.67 133.26 24.89
C ALA A 256 -71.83 134.37 25.93
N VAL A 257 -71.47 134.10 27.19
CA VAL A 257 -71.38 135.09 28.25
C VAL A 257 -70.29 136.13 27.93
N TYR A 258 -69.09 135.71 27.51
CA TYR A 258 -68.02 136.62 27.06
C TYR A 258 -68.40 137.44 25.81
N LYS A 259 -69.29 136.94 24.95
CA LYS A 259 -69.78 137.66 23.76
C LYS A 259 -70.82 138.73 24.09
N GLN A 260 -71.57 138.56 25.18
CA GLN A 260 -72.54 139.54 25.68
C GLN A 260 -71.89 140.62 26.55
N TYR A 261 -70.73 140.36 27.14
CA TYR A 261 -69.89 141.39 27.75
C TYR A 261 -69.08 142.13 26.68
N GLY A 262 -69.73 143.04 25.96
CA GLY A 262 -69.07 143.99 25.05
C GLY A 262 -68.06 144.88 25.79
N GLU A 263 -66.90 145.09 25.16
CA GLU A 263 -65.73 145.98 25.41
C GLU A 263 -65.28 146.36 26.85
N ALA A 264 -66.12 146.36 27.88
CA ALA A 264 -65.77 146.72 29.25
C ALA A 264 -65.09 145.59 30.06
N ALA A 265 -65.31 144.31 29.71
CA ALA A 265 -64.73 143.17 30.45
C ALA A 265 -63.37 142.68 29.90
N ILE A 266 -63.00 143.08 28.68
CA ILE A 266 -61.69 142.76 28.10
C ILE A 266 -60.60 143.61 28.78
N LEU A 267 -60.92 144.83 29.22
CA LEU A 267 -59.98 145.71 29.90
C LEU A 267 -59.67 145.25 31.34
N SER A 268 -60.63 144.66 32.07
CA SER A 268 -60.38 144.15 33.43
C SER A 268 -59.60 142.83 33.45
N LEU A 269 -59.77 141.97 32.44
CA LEU A 269 -59.07 140.69 32.37
C LEU A 269 -57.58 140.84 31.99
N VAL A 270 -57.24 141.84 31.16
CA VAL A 270 -55.84 142.15 30.83
C VAL A 270 -55.10 142.71 32.06
N LEU A 271 -55.80 143.46 32.93
CA LEU A 271 -55.23 143.94 34.20
C LEU A 271 -55.04 142.83 35.24
N ASP A 272 -55.90 141.80 35.28
CA ASP A 272 -55.76 140.66 36.22
C ASP A 272 -54.80 139.54 35.74
N ALA A 273 -54.53 139.44 34.44
CA ALA A 273 -53.61 138.43 33.89
C ALA A 273 -52.13 138.89 33.85
N LEU A 274 -51.87 140.19 34.00
CA LEU A 274 -50.50 140.76 34.00
C LEU A 274 -49.56 140.25 35.12
N PRO A 275 -50.02 139.83 36.32
CA PRO A 275 -49.11 139.26 37.32
C PRO A 275 -48.67 137.81 37.05
N LYS A 276 -49.27 137.09 36.09
CA LYS A 276 -49.01 135.65 35.88
C LYS A 276 -48.02 135.32 34.77
N VAL A 277 -47.70 136.27 33.88
CA VAL A 277 -46.64 136.09 32.86
C VAL A 277 -45.26 136.52 33.40
N ILE A 278 -45.22 137.30 34.49
CA ILE A 278 -43.97 137.73 35.15
C ILE A 278 -43.38 136.64 36.07
N MET A 279 -44.11 135.56 36.37
CA MET A 279 -43.67 134.48 37.28
C MET A 279 -43.37 133.12 36.61
N SER A 280 -43.28 133.05 35.29
CA SER A 280 -42.92 131.82 34.57
C SER A 280 -41.68 131.95 33.67
N ILE A 281 -40.76 132.84 34.03
CA ILE A 281 -39.32 132.61 33.80
C ILE A 281 -38.81 131.89 35.04
#